data_AF-A0A847GQQ2-F1
#
_entry.id   AF-A0A847GQQ2-F1
#
_cell.length_a   1.000
_cell.length_b   1.000
_cell.length_c   1.000
_cell.angle_alpha   90.00
_cell.angle_beta   90.00
_cell.angle_gamma   90.00
#
_symmetry.space_group_name_H-M   'P 1'
#
loop_
_entity.id
_entity.type
_entity.pdbx_description
1 polymer ?
#
loop_
_entity_poly.entity_id
_entity_poly.type
_entity_poly.pdbx_seq_one_letter_code
_entity_poly.pdbx_strand_id
1 'polypeptide(L)'
;MATSAIVFLMMVANGFGATTPKSVVEKQNRAFEQYWGTAFVWKFDDLPTTGTVPNFRVPYSGHIYTDRSGGTVNSLRKYDQAFHGGRPLAVGFEEWDTTAFKKTTPRKGPLGMTWGMKMETPNWHGHCNGWTAAAIRHAEPKNNVTVNGVTFTPADIKGLLAEIYMYNDVDHLAGVDDELEPGHFHAILANWLGRGAHTLGMEADPSEEKWNYPIYAFSSSSAKRSPQRVEVKLNLAYIKDSNGEYQVSPRYRRVKSFHYDLYLNAAGEIIGGKWYNDSALIDMLWLPLRPKQGRQKGNESGSPYVDVNKVLAIWRQSADPEERERWVLVDPPKEDRITNIADIKTLIPVQDPHAPRPAASVATVPWPNPWPATTSTPPATTSTPSAQPGTPRVQPVTPAPPAAATVIPAPPTRPETRTETAPVARAAEIHLTDRVAEPEAVGPDRGLIGDESGLDAPEEMPNAPEILSETETGDAAPVADEASEELPWDEGCDD
;
A
#
# COMPACT_ATOMS: atom_id res chain seq x y z
N MET A 1 37.32 30.33 18.07
CA MET A 1 36.30 31.25 17.50
C MET A 1 35.57 30.47 16.43
N ALA A 2 34.47 29.83 16.83
CA ALA A 2 33.63 29.01 15.97
C ALA A 2 32.85 29.90 15.00
N THR A 3 32.86 29.56 13.71
CA THR A 3 32.05 30.26 12.70
C THR A 3 30.93 29.31 12.29
N SER A 4 29.78 29.52 12.93
CA SER A 4 28.52 28.84 12.61
C SER A 4 28.15 29.08 11.15
N ALA A 5 27.89 28.00 10.41
CA ALA A 5 27.25 28.09 9.10
C ALA A 5 25.78 28.49 9.30
N ILE A 6 25.47 29.72 8.94
CA ILE A 6 24.12 30.29 8.96
C ILE A 6 23.32 29.62 7.85
N VAL A 7 22.33 28.81 8.25
CA VAL A 7 21.24 28.37 7.37
C VAL A 7 20.41 29.61 7.05
N PHE A 8 20.38 29.99 5.78
CA PHE A 8 19.64 31.16 5.31
C PHE A 8 18.15 30.82 5.27
N LEU A 9 17.44 31.08 6.37
CA LEU A 9 15.99 31.02 6.44
C LEU A 9 15.44 32.34 5.87
N MET A 10 15.07 32.34 4.58
CA MET A 10 14.31 33.46 4.01
C MET A 10 12.86 33.37 4.49
N MET A 11 12.52 34.12 5.55
CA MET A 11 11.13 34.47 5.84
C MET A 11 10.66 35.48 4.79
N VAL A 12 9.84 35.02 3.85
CA VAL A 12 9.01 35.91 3.03
C VAL A 12 7.60 35.84 3.59
N ALA A 13 7.20 36.89 4.30
CA ALA A 13 5.82 37.10 4.68
C ALA A 13 5.00 37.36 3.42
N ASN A 14 4.08 36.46 3.06
CA ASN A 14 3.07 36.68 2.04
C ASN A 14 1.69 36.33 2.60
N GLY A 15 0.79 37.29 2.56
CA GLY A 15 -0.61 37.13 2.92
C GLY A 15 -1.36 36.35 1.85
N PHE A 16 -1.43 35.04 2.02
CA PHE A 16 -2.52 34.15 1.60
C PHE A 16 -2.59 33.03 2.66
N GLY A 17 -3.77 32.45 2.86
CA GLY A 17 -4.11 31.58 3.99
C GLY A 17 -3.11 30.44 4.26
N ALA A 18 -3.09 29.99 5.52
CA ALA A 18 -2.25 28.96 6.14
C ALA A 18 -1.21 28.31 5.20
N THR A 19 0.05 28.73 5.34
CA THR A 19 1.19 28.02 4.75
C THR A 19 1.25 26.60 5.32
N THR A 20 1.44 25.60 4.46
CA THR A 20 1.80 24.23 4.85
C THR A 20 2.83 24.25 5.97
N PRO A 21 2.54 23.64 7.14
CA PRO A 21 3.47 23.65 8.27
C PRO A 21 4.82 23.03 7.89
N LYS A 22 5.90 23.60 8.42
CA LYS A 22 7.27 23.11 8.16
C LYS A 22 7.43 21.63 8.52
N SER A 23 6.79 21.19 9.61
CA SER A 23 6.76 19.80 10.05
C SER A 23 6.17 18.86 8.99
N VAL A 24 5.14 19.30 8.26
CA VAL A 24 4.55 18.51 7.17
C VAL A 24 5.52 18.43 5.99
N VAL A 25 6.14 19.55 5.60
CA VAL A 25 7.17 19.55 4.53
C VAL A 25 8.30 18.59 4.86
N GLU A 26 8.84 18.67 6.07
CA GLU A 26 9.92 17.82 6.56
C GLU A 26 9.50 16.34 6.61
N LYS A 27 8.28 16.04 7.07
CA LYS A 27 7.72 14.69 7.08
C LYS A 27 7.63 14.09 5.68
N GLN A 28 7.05 14.80 4.72
CA GLN A 28 6.92 14.29 3.34
C GLN A 28 8.28 14.12 2.66
N ASN A 29 9.17 15.09 2.83
CA ASN A 29 10.52 15.02 2.28
C ASN A 29 11.26 13.80 2.84
N ARG A 30 11.24 13.63 4.16
CA ARG A 30 11.89 12.50 4.85
C ARG A 30 11.31 11.17 4.41
N ALA A 31 9.98 11.01 4.44
CA ALA A 31 9.32 9.76 4.07
C ALA A 31 9.65 9.36 2.62
N PHE A 32 9.48 10.29 1.67
CA PHE A 32 9.74 9.99 0.27
C PHE A 32 11.22 9.72 -0.01
N GLU A 33 12.12 10.51 0.56
CA GLU A 33 13.56 10.29 0.40
C GLU A 33 14.03 9.00 1.07
N GLN A 34 13.43 8.61 2.19
CA GLN A 34 13.68 7.33 2.85
C GLN A 34 13.37 6.16 1.89
N TYR A 35 12.23 6.19 1.23
CA TYR A 35 11.75 5.08 0.41
C TYR A 35 12.20 5.10 -1.04
N TRP A 36 12.51 6.25 -1.64
CA TRP A 36 12.97 6.36 -3.03
C TRP A 36 14.41 6.84 -3.21
N GLY A 37 15.07 7.32 -2.14
CA GLY A 37 16.41 7.87 -2.24
C GLY A 37 16.49 9.15 -3.10
N THR A 38 15.35 9.82 -3.32
CA THR A 38 15.24 11.05 -4.10
C THR A 38 14.32 12.04 -3.40
N ALA A 39 14.48 13.33 -3.70
CA ALA A 39 13.70 14.38 -3.08
C ALA A 39 12.21 14.30 -3.47
N PHE A 40 11.34 14.64 -2.52
CA PHE A 40 9.94 14.94 -2.76
C PHE A 40 9.83 16.28 -3.51
N VAL A 41 8.94 16.34 -4.51
CA VAL A 41 8.77 17.53 -5.35
C VAL A 41 7.56 18.32 -4.90
N TRP A 42 7.75 19.61 -4.62
CA TRP A 42 6.68 20.55 -4.23
C TRP A 42 6.28 21.51 -5.33
N LYS A 43 7.16 21.73 -6.32
CA LYS A 43 6.92 22.67 -7.42
C LYS A 43 5.84 22.13 -8.34
N PHE A 44 4.74 22.86 -8.46
CA PHE A 44 3.55 22.41 -9.18
C PHE A 44 3.83 22.02 -10.63
N ASP A 45 4.58 22.87 -11.36
CA ASP A 45 4.89 22.63 -12.78
C ASP A 45 5.84 21.44 -13.01
N ASP A 46 6.49 20.93 -11.96
CA ASP A 46 7.40 19.78 -12.02
C ASP A 46 6.69 18.46 -11.63
N LEU A 47 5.42 18.53 -11.21
CA LEU A 47 4.62 17.37 -10.81
C LEU A 47 3.85 16.76 -11.99
N PRO A 48 3.75 15.43 -12.07
CA PRO A 48 2.95 14.77 -13.10
C PRO A 48 1.45 15.03 -12.90
N THR A 49 0.73 15.23 -14.01
CA THR A 49 -0.73 15.38 -14.00
C THR A 49 -1.47 14.04 -14.02
N THR A 50 -0.76 12.93 -14.23
CA THR A 50 -1.33 11.58 -14.19
C THR A 50 -0.36 10.64 -13.49
N GLY A 51 -0.90 9.64 -12.79
CA GLY A 51 -0.10 8.58 -12.19
C GLY A 51 -0.89 7.30 -12.14
N THR A 52 -0.25 6.16 -12.39
CA THR A 52 -0.87 4.85 -12.26
C THR A 52 0.19 3.78 -12.04
N VAL A 53 -0.18 2.70 -11.34
CA VAL A 53 0.65 1.50 -11.28
C VAL A 53 0.48 0.66 -12.56
N PRO A 54 1.49 -0.14 -12.94
CA PRO A 54 1.33 -1.13 -14.03
C PRO A 54 0.13 -2.05 -13.80
N ASN A 55 -0.52 -2.52 -14.87
CA ASN A 55 -1.75 -3.33 -14.79
C ASN A 55 -1.64 -4.54 -13.84
N PHE A 56 -0.50 -5.22 -13.82
CA PHE A 56 -0.29 -6.36 -12.93
C PHE A 56 -0.28 -5.94 -11.45
N ARG A 57 0.16 -4.71 -11.13
CA ARG A 57 0.16 -4.11 -9.78
C ARG A 57 -1.14 -3.43 -9.37
N VAL A 58 -2.17 -3.45 -10.22
CA VAL A 58 -3.49 -2.95 -9.81
C VAL A 58 -4.03 -3.86 -8.70
N PRO A 59 -4.31 -3.31 -7.50
CA PRO A 59 -4.80 -4.08 -6.36
C PRO A 59 -6.03 -4.90 -6.70
N TYR A 60 -6.17 -6.05 -6.05
CA TYR A 60 -7.36 -6.88 -6.21
C TYR A 60 -8.46 -6.50 -5.22
N SER A 61 -9.72 -6.65 -5.64
CA SER A 61 -10.86 -6.56 -4.70
C SER A 61 -10.77 -7.73 -3.73
N GLY A 62 -11.06 -7.49 -2.46
CA GLY A 62 -11.10 -8.52 -1.43
C GLY A 62 -12.25 -8.29 -0.47
N HIS A 63 -12.43 -9.26 0.42
CA HIS A 63 -13.42 -9.15 1.48
C HIS A 63 -12.92 -8.21 2.58
N ILE A 64 -13.85 -7.51 3.22
CA ILE A 64 -13.53 -6.68 4.40
C ILE A 64 -13.52 -7.49 5.69
N TYR A 65 -13.81 -8.79 5.66
CA TYR A 65 -13.82 -9.69 6.82
C TYR A 65 -14.52 -9.04 8.01
N THR A 66 -15.82 -8.77 7.87
CA THR A 66 -16.56 -8.10 8.93
C THR A 66 -16.54 -8.94 10.20
N ASP A 67 -16.28 -8.31 11.33
CA ASP A 67 -16.23 -8.95 12.65
C ASP A 67 -17.54 -9.68 12.97
N ARG A 68 -18.66 -9.10 12.54
CA ARG A 68 -20.00 -9.70 12.68
C ARG A 68 -20.15 -11.05 11.94
N SER A 69 -19.37 -11.26 10.88
CA SER A 69 -19.30 -12.53 10.14
C SER A 69 -18.16 -13.43 10.61
N GLY A 70 -17.52 -13.09 11.73
CA GLY A 70 -16.39 -13.82 12.31
C GLY A 70 -15.04 -13.46 11.71
N GLY A 71 -14.91 -12.31 11.05
CA GLY A 71 -13.61 -11.83 10.56
C GLY A 71 -12.86 -12.85 9.70
N THR A 72 -11.64 -13.20 10.10
CA THR A 72 -10.75 -14.13 9.37
C THR A 72 -10.77 -15.58 9.90
N VAL A 73 -11.68 -15.93 10.83
CA VAL A 73 -11.71 -17.24 11.52
C VAL A 73 -11.63 -18.46 10.60
N ASN A 74 -12.19 -18.38 9.39
CA ASN A 74 -12.18 -19.50 8.44
C ASN A 74 -10.76 -19.80 7.95
N SER A 75 -9.98 -18.78 7.61
CA SER A 75 -8.58 -18.91 7.24
C SER A 75 -7.74 -19.34 8.45
N LEU A 76 -8.01 -18.76 9.63
CA LEU A 76 -7.29 -19.09 10.85
C LEU A 76 -7.52 -20.52 11.34
N ARG A 77 -8.69 -21.10 11.09
CA ARG A 77 -8.97 -22.51 11.41
C ARG A 77 -8.02 -23.44 10.67
N LYS A 78 -7.74 -23.17 9.39
CA LYS A 78 -6.75 -23.93 8.61
C LYS A 78 -5.34 -23.68 9.13
N TYR A 79 -5.04 -22.44 9.51
CA TYR A 79 -3.75 -22.10 10.10
C TYR A 79 -3.49 -22.87 11.41
N ASP A 80 -4.47 -22.92 12.32
CA ASP A 80 -4.41 -23.69 13.56
C ASP A 80 -4.27 -25.20 13.31
N GLN A 81 -4.97 -25.74 12.31
CA GLN A 81 -4.79 -27.14 11.87
C GLN A 81 -3.35 -27.41 11.41
N ALA A 82 -2.79 -26.51 10.59
CA ALA A 82 -1.46 -26.69 10.00
C ALA A 82 -0.32 -26.50 11.02
N PHE A 83 -0.47 -25.57 11.97
CA PHE A 83 0.66 -25.13 12.81
C PHE A 83 0.46 -25.32 14.32
N HIS A 84 -0.76 -25.59 14.78
CA HIS A 84 -1.07 -25.78 16.20
C HIS A 84 -1.75 -27.12 16.51
N GLY A 85 -1.71 -28.07 15.57
CA GLY A 85 -2.34 -29.38 15.73
C GLY A 85 -3.85 -29.29 15.90
N GLY A 86 -4.48 -28.27 15.33
CA GLY A 86 -5.92 -28.02 15.42
C GLY A 86 -6.40 -27.35 16.71
N ARG A 87 -5.49 -26.99 17.62
CA ARG A 87 -5.84 -26.18 18.80
C ARG A 87 -6.25 -24.77 18.34
N PRO A 88 -7.40 -24.22 18.79
CA PRO A 88 -7.95 -22.97 18.27
C PRO A 88 -7.26 -21.75 18.90
N LEU A 89 -5.93 -21.63 18.75
CA LEU A 89 -5.16 -20.53 19.34
C LEU A 89 -5.33 -19.24 18.54
N ALA A 90 -5.15 -19.30 17.22
CA ALA A 90 -5.37 -18.16 16.36
C ALA A 90 -6.87 -17.86 16.21
N VAL A 91 -7.70 -18.90 16.04
CA VAL A 91 -9.16 -18.75 16.00
C VAL A 91 -9.70 -18.13 17.29
N GLY A 92 -9.27 -18.63 18.45
CA GLY A 92 -9.75 -18.11 19.74
C GLY A 92 -9.31 -16.67 19.98
N PHE A 93 -8.15 -16.25 19.45
CA PHE A 93 -7.73 -14.86 19.47
C PHE A 93 -8.64 -13.97 18.64
N GLU A 94 -8.94 -14.38 17.40
CA GLU A 94 -9.83 -13.63 16.49
C GLU A 94 -11.28 -13.57 16.99
N GLU A 95 -11.80 -14.64 17.59
CA GLU A 95 -13.12 -14.64 18.22
C GLU A 95 -13.19 -13.67 19.41
N TRP A 96 -12.10 -13.53 20.16
CA TRP A 96 -11.99 -12.49 21.19
C TRP A 96 -11.93 -11.09 20.57
N ASP A 97 -11.10 -10.87 19.56
CA ASP A 97 -10.85 -9.58 18.93
C ASP A 97 -12.13 -9.00 18.27
N THR A 98 -12.78 -9.80 17.42
CA THR A 98 -14.04 -9.46 16.72
C THR A 98 -15.22 -9.17 17.67
N THR A 99 -15.10 -9.53 18.95
CA THR A 99 -16.11 -9.29 19.97
C THR A 99 -15.69 -8.26 21.02
N ALA A 100 -14.46 -7.75 20.98
CA ALA A 100 -13.92 -6.80 21.95
C ALA A 100 -14.58 -5.42 21.86
N PHE A 101 -15.05 -5.02 20.66
CA PHE A 101 -15.59 -3.68 20.39
C PHE A 101 -17.12 -3.63 20.23
N LYS A 102 -17.85 -4.47 20.97
CA LYS A 102 -19.32 -4.44 20.96
C LYS A 102 -19.84 -3.09 21.45
N LYS A 103 -20.80 -2.52 20.73
CA LYS A 103 -21.51 -1.29 21.11
C LYS A 103 -22.95 -1.60 21.46
N THR A 104 -23.54 -0.76 22.30
CA THR A 104 -24.97 -0.80 22.63
C THR A 104 -25.78 -0.30 21.43
N THR A 105 -26.64 -1.15 20.86
CA THR A 105 -27.49 -0.81 19.72
C THR A 105 -28.97 -1.10 20.00
N PRO A 106 -29.91 -0.34 19.40
CA PRO A 106 -31.34 -0.61 19.54
C PRO A 106 -31.75 -1.96 18.93
N ARG A 107 -32.45 -2.79 19.70
CA ARG A 107 -33.08 -4.01 19.21
C ARG A 107 -34.37 -3.64 18.45
N LYS A 108 -34.33 -3.71 17.12
CA LYS A 108 -35.52 -3.50 16.28
C LYS A 108 -36.40 -4.75 16.28
N GLY A 109 -37.65 -4.61 16.73
CA GLY A 109 -38.70 -5.61 16.65
C GLY A 109 -39.49 -5.53 15.33
N PRO A 110 -40.56 -6.32 15.20
CA PRO A 110 -41.48 -6.22 14.07
C PRO A 110 -41.98 -4.78 13.90
N LEU A 111 -42.11 -4.32 12.66
CA LEU A 111 -42.51 -2.94 12.30
C LEU A 111 -41.51 -1.84 12.70
N GLY A 112 -40.27 -2.19 13.07
CA GLY A 112 -39.20 -1.21 13.32
C GLY A 112 -39.24 -0.54 14.70
N MET A 113 -40.15 -0.97 15.60
CA MET A 113 -40.18 -0.50 16.98
C MET A 113 -38.96 -0.99 17.76
N THR A 114 -38.41 -0.15 18.64
CA THR A 114 -37.27 -0.52 19.50
C THR A 114 -37.76 -1.24 20.76
N TRP A 115 -37.30 -2.47 20.99
CA TRP A 115 -37.69 -3.34 22.13
C TRP A 115 -36.55 -3.51 23.15
N GLY A 116 -35.74 -2.48 23.33
CA GLY A 116 -34.59 -2.49 24.25
C GLY A 116 -33.25 -2.37 23.51
N MET A 117 -32.16 -2.54 24.25
CA MET A 117 -30.79 -2.47 23.74
C MET A 117 -30.14 -3.85 23.68
N LYS A 118 -29.20 -4.03 22.75
CA LYS A 118 -28.34 -5.22 22.68
C LYS A 118 -26.89 -4.78 22.49
N MET A 119 -25.95 -5.56 23.01
CA MET A 119 -24.54 -5.40 22.67
C MET A 119 -24.25 -6.14 21.37
N GLU A 120 -23.78 -5.45 20.35
CA GLU A 120 -23.33 -6.08 19.10
C GLU A 120 -22.14 -5.36 18.48
N THR A 121 -21.34 -6.10 17.72
CA THR A 121 -20.27 -5.52 16.92
C THR A 121 -20.90 -4.76 15.73
N PRO A 122 -20.52 -3.50 15.49
CA PRO A 122 -21.03 -2.74 14.35
C PRO A 122 -20.79 -3.47 13.03
N ASN A 123 -21.70 -3.32 12.07
CA ASN A 123 -21.68 -4.05 10.80
C ASN A 123 -20.52 -3.65 9.87
N TRP A 124 -19.88 -2.51 10.12
CA TRP A 124 -18.76 -1.99 9.34
C TRP A 124 -17.39 -2.37 9.94
N HIS A 125 -17.34 -2.82 11.20
CA HIS A 125 -16.11 -3.32 11.80
C HIS A 125 -15.62 -4.56 11.06
N GLY A 126 -14.33 -4.58 10.75
CA GLY A 126 -13.68 -5.64 9.99
C GLY A 126 -12.26 -5.27 9.60
N HIS A 127 -11.67 -6.10 8.77
CA HIS A 127 -10.28 -6.02 8.33
C HIS A 127 -10.10 -5.23 7.03
N CYS A 128 -10.87 -4.16 6.81
CA CYS A 128 -10.77 -3.40 5.55
C CYS A 128 -9.40 -2.75 5.35
N ASN A 129 -8.76 -2.28 6.43
CA ASN A 129 -7.38 -1.78 6.44
C ASN A 129 -6.37 -2.91 6.22
N GLY A 130 -6.57 -4.07 6.86
CA GLY A 130 -5.73 -5.25 6.66
C GLY A 130 -5.75 -5.76 5.21
N TRP A 131 -6.93 -5.87 4.61
CA TRP A 131 -7.09 -6.20 3.19
C TRP A 131 -6.46 -5.13 2.28
N THR A 132 -6.71 -3.85 2.55
CA THR A 132 -6.12 -2.75 1.76
C THR A 132 -4.60 -2.83 1.75
N ALA A 133 -3.98 -3.02 2.92
CA ALA A 133 -2.55 -3.21 3.05
C ALA A 133 -2.07 -4.45 2.29
N ALA A 134 -2.77 -5.58 2.43
CA ALA A 134 -2.43 -6.82 1.76
C ALA A 134 -2.47 -6.66 0.22
N ALA A 135 -3.52 -6.05 -0.34
CA ALA A 135 -3.69 -5.88 -1.77
C ALA A 135 -2.71 -4.88 -2.40
N ILE A 136 -2.16 -3.96 -1.60
CA ILE A 136 -1.05 -3.09 -2.00
C ILE A 136 0.28 -3.86 -1.98
N ARG A 137 0.52 -4.61 -0.91
CA ARG A 137 1.83 -5.20 -0.62
C ARG A 137 2.07 -6.54 -1.31
N HIS A 138 1.03 -7.24 -1.73
CA HIS A 138 1.17 -8.59 -2.23
C HIS A 138 0.52 -8.75 -3.60
N ALA A 139 1.28 -9.35 -4.53
CA ALA A 139 0.71 -9.95 -5.72
C ALA A 139 -0.38 -10.94 -5.33
N GLU A 140 -1.45 -11.01 -6.11
CA GLU A 140 -2.59 -11.84 -5.79
C GLU A 140 -2.18 -13.33 -5.70
N PRO A 141 -2.51 -14.05 -4.62
CA PRO A 141 -2.31 -15.50 -4.55
C PRO A 141 -2.96 -16.21 -5.76
N LYS A 142 -2.27 -17.15 -6.43
CA LYS A 142 -2.76 -17.82 -7.64
C LYS A 142 -2.97 -19.32 -7.47
N ASN A 143 -2.17 -19.97 -6.64
CA ASN A 143 -2.14 -21.43 -6.50
C ASN A 143 -2.52 -21.89 -5.09
N ASN A 144 -3.11 -23.08 -4.99
CA ASN A 144 -3.27 -23.75 -3.70
C ASN A 144 -1.89 -24.14 -3.14
N VAL A 145 -1.74 -24.07 -1.82
CA VAL A 145 -0.51 -24.44 -1.11
C VAL A 145 -0.86 -25.41 0.01
N THR A 146 -0.21 -26.56 0.05
CA THR A 146 -0.40 -27.55 1.12
C THR A 146 0.76 -27.49 2.11
N VAL A 147 0.46 -27.22 3.38
CA VAL A 147 1.44 -27.22 4.48
C VAL A 147 0.94 -28.12 5.59
N ASN A 148 1.78 -29.05 6.05
CA ASN A 148 1.46 -29.98 7.13
C ASN A 148 0.12 -30.73 6.93
N GLY A 149 -0.17 -31.12 5.68
CA GLY A 149 -1.39 -31.84 5.31
C GLY A 149 -2.65 -30.96 5.15
N VAL A 150 -2.56 -29.65 5.38
CA VAL A 150 -3.66 -28.70 5.22
C VAL A 150 -3.48 -27.91 3.93
N THR A 151 -4.53 -27.81 3.12
CA THR A 151 -4.51 -27.05 1.86
C THR A 151 -5.12 -25.66 2.04
N PHE A 152 -4.30 -24.64 1.79
CA PHE A 152 -4.66 -23.23 1.70
C PHE A 152 -4.95 -22.88 0.25
N THR A 153 -6.17 -22.43 -0.02
CA THR A 153 -6.57 -21.88 -1.32
C THR A 153 -6.19 -20.40 -1.41
N PRO A 154 -6.12 -19.80 -2.61
CA PRO A 154 -5.91 -18.36 -2.77
C PRO A 154 -6.79 -17.49 -1.86
N ALA A 155 -8.07 -17.82 -1.71
CA ALA A 155 -8.98 -17.10 -0.81
C ALA A 155 -8.56 -17.21 0.67
N ASP A 156 -8.11 -18.41 1.12
CA ASP A 156 -7.63 -18.59 2.49
C ASP A 156 -6.39 -17.71 2.74
N ILE A 157 -5.47 -17.69 1.77
CA ILE A 157 -4.21 -16.94 1.84
C ILE A 157 -4.47 -15.43 1.87
N LYS A 158 -5.43 -14.92 1.07
CA LYS A 158 -5.87 -13.52 1.14
C LYS A 158 -6.39 -13.17 2.54
N GLY A 159 -7.14 -14.07 3.18
CA GLY A 159 -7.61 -13.88 4.56
C GLY A 159 -6.48 -13.85 5.58
N LEU A 160 -5.49 -14.74 5.44
CA LEU A 160 -4.30 -14.73 6.31
C LEU A 160 -3.45 -13.47 6.10
N LEU A 161 -3.37 -12.95 4.87
CA LEU A 161 -2.69 -11.69 4.60
C LEU A 161 -3.44 -10.52 5.24
N ALA A 162 -4.76 -10.45 5.12
CA ALA A 162 -5.55 -9.40 5.76
C ALA A 162 -5.37 -9.40 7.29
N GLU A 163 -5.35 -10.59 7.90
CA GLU A 163 -5.10 -10.79 9.33
C GLU A 163 -3.78 -10.15 9.79
N ILE A 164 -2.66 -10.49 9.15
CA ILE A 164 -1.34 -10.03 9.62
C ILE A 164 -1.14 -8.51 9.49
N TYR A 165 -1.97 -7.83 8.70
CA TYR A 165 -1.94 -6.38 8.54
C TYR A 165 -2.98 -5.64 9.38
N MET A 166 -3.90 -6.33 10.06
CA MET A 166 -5.03 -5.71 10.77
C MET A 166 -4.58 -4.62 11.76
N TYR A 167 -3.51 -4.90 12.51
CA TYR A 167 -2.94 -3.99 13.50
C TYR A 167 -1.50 -3.58 13.18
N ASN A 168 -1.05 -3.87 11.96
CA ASN A 168 0.30 -3.51 11.57
C ASN A 168 0.44 -2.00 11.40
N ASP A 169 1.59 -1.47 11.79
CA ASP A 169 1.88 -0.07 11.61
C ASP A 169 1.88 0.35 10.13
N VAL A 170 1.57 1.63 9.95
CA VAL A 170 1.51 2.30 8.66
C VAL A 170 2.27 3.61 8.76
N ASP A 171 2.80 4.09 7.64
CA ASP A 171 3.26 5.48 7.57
C ASP A 171 2.07 6.35 7.16
N HIS A 172 1.57 7.12 8.12
CA HIS A 172 0.48 8.06 7.91
C HIS A 172 0.97 9.25 7.11
N LEU A 173 0.61 9.36 5.84
CA LEU A 173 1.12 10.42 4.97
C LEU A 173 0.40 11.75 5.24
N ALA A 174 -0.92 11.75 5.38
CA ALA A 174 -1.69 12.95 5.73
C ALA A 174 -3.08 12.58 6.26
N GLY A 175 -3.69 13.48 7.05
CA GLY A 175 -5.10 13.36 7.45
C GLY A 175 -5.38 12.58 8.74
N VAL A 176 -4.40 12.46 9.66
CA VAL A 176 -4.60 11.77 10.96
C VAL A 176 -5.03 12.75 12.03
N ASP A 177 -4.21 13.78 12.27
CA ASP A 177 -4.41 14.73 13.36
C ASP A 177 -5.19 15.98 12.92
N ASP A 178 -5.29 16.20 11.60
CA ASP A 178 -5.86 17.38 10.97
C ASP A 178 -6.65 17.00 9.71
N GLU A 179 -7.57 17.87 9.29
CA GLU A 179 -8.26 17.75 8.00
C GLU A 179 -7.25 17.64 6.85
N LEU A 180 -7.52 16.73 5.91
CA LEU A 180 -6.67 16.54 4.75
C LEU A 180 -6.63 17.80 3.87
N GLU A 181 -5.52 18.52 3.94
CA GLU A 181 -5.28 19.74 3.17
C GLU A 181 -5.06 19.43 1.66
N PRO A 182 -5.71 20.15 0.73
CA PRO A 182 -5.64 19.88 -0.70
C PRO A 182 -4.24 19.94 -1.34
N GLY A 183 -3.39 20.86 -0.89
CA GLY A 183 -2.00 20.97 -1.32
C GLY A 183 -1.18 19.73 -0.95
N HIS A 184 -1.31 19.24 0.29
CA HIS A 184 -0.69 17.98 0.73
C HIS A 184 -1.23 16.80 -0.08
N PHE A 185 -2.56 16.71 -0.23
CA PHE A 185 -3.21 15.67 -1.03
C PHE A 185 -2.65 15.62 -2.46
N HIS A 186 -2.61 16.75 -3.15
CA HIS A 186 -2.11 16.84 -4.51
C HIS A 186 -0.64 16.42 -4.61
N ALA A 187 0.21 16.99 -3.74
CA ALA A 187 1.64 16.72 -3.76
C ALA A 187 1.93 15.24 -3.44
N ILE A 188 1.24 14.65 -2.47
CA ILE A 188 1.40 13.23 -2.11
C ILE A 188 1.02 12.35 -3.30
N LEU A 189 -0.17 12.52 -3.89
CA LEU A 189 -0.59 11.68 -5.02
C LEU A 189 0.37 11.80 -6.21
N ALA A 190 0.76 13.02 -6.57
CA ALA A 190 1.65 13.25 -7.70
C ALA A 190 3.04 12.65 -7.50
N ASN A 191 3.57 12.68 -6.27
CA ASN A 191 4.85 12.04 -5.95
C ASN A 191 4.72 10.51 -5.88
N TRP A 192 3.79 9.98 -5.10
CA TRP A 192 3.70 8.54 -4.82
C TRP A 192 3.13 7.73 -5.99
N LEU A 193 2.00 8.14 -6.57
CA LEU A 193 1.41 7.47 -7.73
C LEU A 193 2.02 7.94 -9.05
N GLY A 194 2.32 9.24 -9.17
CA GLY A 194 2.80 9.83 -10.43
C GLY A 194 4.27 9.53 -10.72
N ARG A 195 5.16 9.85 -9.76
CA ARG A 195 6.60 9.59 -9.90
C ARG A 195 6.97 8.17 -9.44
N GLY A 196 6.42 7.74 -8.30
CA GLY A 196 6.75 6.46 -7.66
C GLY A 196 6.04 5.25 -8.25
N ALA A 197 4.94 5.44 -8.98
CA ALA A 197 4.04 4.36 -9.40
C ALA A 197 3.77 3.36 -8.26
N HIS A 198 3.43 3.89 -7.08
CA HIS A 198 3.16 3.13 -5.88
C HIS A 198 1.76 3.44 -5.35
N THR A 199 1.00 2.39 -5.08
CA THR A 199 -0.34 2.47 -4.50
C THR A 199 -0.29 2.99 -3.07
N LEU A 200 -1.34 3.67 -2.63
CA LEU A 200 -1.50 4.09 -1.24
C LEU A 200 -2.81 3.52 -0.68
N GLY A 201 -2.93 3.47 0.64
CA GLY A 201 -4.21 3.34 1.30
C GLY A 201 -4.88 4.71 1.40
N MET A 202 -6.21 4.73 1.26
CA MET A 202 -7.01 5.87 1.70
C MET A 202 -8.03 5.42 2.72
N GLU A 203 -8.30 6.27 3.70
CA GLU A 203 -9.55 6.22 4.45
C GLU A 203 -10.58 7.06 3.71
N ALA A 204 -11.57 6.39 3.10
CA ALA A 204 -12.35 6.98 2.04
C ALA A 204 -13.50 7.86 2.51
N ASP A 205 -13.99 7.71 3.73
CA ASP A 205 -15.18 8.40 4.21
C ASP A 205 -14.89 9.05 5.58
N PRO A 206 -14.98 10.39 5.69
CA PRO A 206 -14.75 11.12 6.95
C PRO A 206 -15.99 11.03 7.85
N SER A 207 -16.27 9.81 8.35
CA SER A 207 -17.41 9.50 9.20
C SER A 207 -16.97 8.69 10.43
N GLU A 208 -17.90 8.30 11.30
CA GLU A 208 -17.59 7.34 12.38
C GLU A 208 -17.14 5.99 11.80
N GLU A 209 -17.67 5.61 10.63
CA GLU A 209 -17.27 4.38 9.93
C GLU A 209 -15.95 4.60 9.20
N LYS A 210 -14.97 3.73 9.50
CA LYS A 210 -13.61 3.80 8.95
C LYS A 210 -13.48 2.83 7.77
N TRP A 211 -13.57 3.36 6.54
CA TRP A 211 -13.53 2.57 5.30
C TRP A 211 -12.22 2.74 4.56
N ASN A 212 -11.39 1.69 4.55
CA ASN A 212 -10.08 1.72 3.90
C ASN A 212 -10.11 1.06 2.51
N TYR A 213 -9.49 1.72 1.53
CA TYR A 213 -9.39 1.21 0.17
C TYR A 213 -8.04 1.52 -0.49
N PRO A 214 -7.53 0.65 -1.38
CA PRO A 214 -6.29 0.89 -2.08
C PRO A 214 -6.50 1.78 -3.32
N ILE A 215 -5.79 2.89 -3.38
CA ILE A 215 -5.74 3.79 -4.54
C ILE A 215 -4.61 3.38 -5.47
N TYR A 216 -4.86 3.44 -6.78
CA TYR A 216 -3.90 2.92 -7.77
C TYR A 216 -3.67 3.83 -8.98
N ALA A 217 -4.48 4.87 -9.16
CA ALA A 217 -4.27 5.82 -10.24
C ALA A 217 -4.93 7.18 -9.94
N PHE A 218 -4.39 8.24 -10.53
CA PHE A 218 -5.04 9.55 -10.60
C PHE A 218 -4.82 10.21 -11.96
N SER A 219 -5.73 11.12 -12.32
CA SER A 219 -5.55 12.07 -13.42
C SER A 219 -6.07 13.43 -13.00
N SER A 220 -5.34 14.49 -13.30
CA SER A 220 -5.71 15.85 -13.00
C SER A 220 -5.68 16.75 -14.23
N SER A 221 -6.55 17.75 -14.20
CA SER A 221 -6.53 18.90 -15.10
C SER A 221 -6.44 20.15 -14.25
N SER A 222 -5.83 21.21 -14.79
CA SER A 222 -5.59 22.43 -14.03
C SER A 222 -5.76 23.69 -14.87
N ALA A 223 -6.10 24.78 -14.20
CA ALA A 223 -6.19 26.12 -14.78
C ALA A 223 -5.48 27.12 -13.87
N LYS A 224 -4.40 27.75 -14.37
CA LYS A 224 -3.73 28.84 -13.64
C LYS A 224 -4.68 30.05 -13.57
N ARG A 225 -5.13 30.39 -12.35
CA ARG A 225 -6.02 31.54 -12.10
C ARG A 225 -5.23 32.82 -11.80
N SER A 226 -4.02 32.67 -11.26
CA SER A 226 -3.01 33.72 -11.10
C SER A 226 -1.61 33.06 -11.00
N PRO A 227 -0.50 33.82 -10.89
CA PRO A 227 0.82 33.24 -10.64
C PRO A 227 0.91 32.40 -9.34
N GLN A 228 0.03 32.65 -8.37
CA GLN A 228 0.05 32.04 -7.03
C GLN A 228 -1.18 31.16 -6.75
N ARG A 229 -2.06 30.95 -7.75
CA ARG A 229 -3.28 30.17 -7.59
C ARG A 229 -3.58 29.32 -8.82
N VAL A 230 -3.76 28.02 -8.60
CA VAL A 230 -4.10 27.05 -9.65
C VAL A 230 -5.35 26.30 -9.24
N GLU A 231 -6.40 26.33 -10.05
CA GLU A 231 -7.58 25.49 -9.86
C GLU A 231 -7.30 24.11 -10.45
N VAL A 232 -7.65 23.04 -9.73
CA VAL A 232 -7.38 21.66 -10.10
C VAL A 232 -8.66 20.83 -10.00
N LYS A 233 -8.92 20.02 -11.02
CA LYS A 233 -9.88 18.92 -10.98
C LYS A 233 -9.13 17.61 -11.10
N LEU A 234 -9.34 16.70 -10.14
CA LEU A 234 -8.62 15.42 -10.07
C LEU A 234 -9.62 14.26 -9.95
N ASN A 235 -9.40 13.20 -10.73
CA ASN A 235 -10.08 11.92 -10.57
C ASN A 235 -9.12 10.93 -9.93
N LEU A 236 -9.54 10.29 -8.85
CA LEU A 236 -8.77 9.29 -8.10
C LEU A 236 -9.42 7.92 -8.24
N ALA A 237 -8.71 6.97 -8.82
CA ALA A 237 -9.18 5.60 -9.00
C ALA A 237 -8.71 4.70 -7.86
N TYR A 238 -9.65 3.90 -7.34
CA TYR A 238 -9.42 2.94 -6.27
C TYR A 238 -10.17 1.63 -6.55
N ILE A 239 -9.81 0.59 -5.80
CA ILE A 239 -10.47 -0.71 -5.88
C ILE A 239 -11.39 -0.88 -4.67
N LYS A 240 -12.66 -1.19 -4.93
CA LYS A 240 -13.67 -1.43 -3.90
C LYS A 240 -13.66 -2.88 -3.44
N ASP A 241 -14.14 -3.09 -2.23
CA ASP A 241 -14.37 -4.39 -1.61
C ASP A 241 -15.34 -5.26 -2.42
N SER A 242 -15.28 -6.57 -2.18
CA SER A 242 -16.19 -7.57 -2.72
C SER A 242 -17.07 -8.19 -1.63
N ASN A 243 -18.24 -8.71 -2.02
CA ASN A 243 -19.22 -9.34 -1.11
C ASN A 243 -18.81 -10.75 -0.63
N GLY A 244 -17.54 -10.93 -0.30
CA GLY A 244 -16.90 -12.22 -0.01
C GLY A 244 -15.51 -12.30 -0.63
N GLU A 245 -14.74 -13.30 -0.19
CA GLU A 245 -13.39 -13.53 -0.73
C GLU A 245 -13.42 -14.52 -1.89
N TYR A 246 -12.62 -14.24 -2.92
CA TYR A 246 -12.61 -15.01 -4.17
C TYR A 246 -11.28 -15.73 -4.37
N GLN A 247 -11.35 -16.89 -5.01
CA GLN A 247 -10.13 -17.58 -5.47
C GLN A 247 -9.38 -16.74 -6.49
N VAL A 248 -10.11 -16.16 -7.45
CA VAL A 248 -9.62 -15.14 -8.38
C VAL A 248 -10.46 -13.88 -8.16
N SER A 249 -9.82 -12.84 -7.69
CA SER A 249 -10.47 -11.61 -7.28
C SER A 249 -10.88 -10.76 -8.48
N PRO A 250 -12.09 -10.16 -8.43
CA PRO A 250 -12.43 -9.07 -9.33
C PRO A 250 -11.55 -7.84 -9.04
N ARG A 251 -11.68 -6.82 -9.89
CA ARG A 251 -11.06 -5.50 -9.70
C ARG A 251 -12.16 -4.44 -9.82
N TYR A 252 -12.99 -4.33 -8.80
CA TYR A 252 -14.13 -3.40 -8.78
C TYR A 252 -13.66 -1.95 -8.68
N ARG A 253 -13.30 -1.40 -9.84
CA ARG A 253 -12.87 -0.01 -9.97
C ARG A 253 -13.97 0.95 -9.52
N ARG A 254 -13.57 1.98 -8.78
CA ARG A 254 -14.37 3.16 -8.45
C ARG A 254 -13.51 4.41 -8.61
N VAL A 255 -14.17 5.56 -8.75
CA VAL A 255 -13.50 6.86 -8.92
C VAL A 255 -14.14 7.86 -7.97
N LYS A 256 -13.31 8.59 -7.21
CA LYS A 256 -13.71 9.81 -6.50
C LYS A 256 -13.17 11.04 -7.28
N SER A 257 -14.01 12.05 -7.45
CA SER A 257 -13.65 13.30 -8.14
C SER A 257 -13.46 14.43 -7.15
N PHE A 258 -12.38 15.17 -7.30
CA PHE A 258 -11.93 16.23 -6.40
C PHE A 258 -11.80 17.54 -7.16
N HIS A 259 -12.11 18.64 -6.48
CA HIS A 259 -12.02 19.98 -7.04
C HIS A 259 -11.49 20.94 -5.97
N TYR A 260 -10.35 21.56 -6.23
CA TYR A 260 -9.66 22.41 -5.25
C TYR A 260 -8.80 23.47 -5.92
N ASP A 261 -8.53 24.54 -5.19
CA ASP A 261 -7.44 25.43 -5.50
C ASP A 261 -6.15 24.94 -4.84
N LEU A 262 -5.03 25.16 -5.50
CA LEU A 262 -3.68 25.15 -4.95
C LEU A 262 -3.17 26.58 -4.84
N TYR A 263 -2.51 26.87 -3.72
CA TYR A 263 -1.79 28.12 -3.48
C TYR A 263 -0.30 27.89 -3.65
N LEU A 264 0.35 28.77 -4.40
CA LEU A 264 1.77 28.66 -4.73
C LEU A 264 2.56 29.82 -4.14
N ASN A 265 3.80 29.56 -3.73
CA ASN A 265 4.75 30.62 -3.40
C ASN A 265 5.37 31.24 -4.68
N ALA A 266 6.28 32.21 -4.50
CA ALA A 266 6.95 32.88 -5.62
C ALA A 266 7.84 31.95 -6.48
N ALA A 267 8.28 30.81 -5.93
CA ALA A 267 9.04 29.79 -6.66
C ALA A 267 8.14 28.78 -7.41
N GLY A 268 6.82 28.88 -7.25
CA GLY A 268 5.85 27.95 -7.83
C GLY A 268 5.66 26.66 -7.02
N GLU A 269 6.12 26.63 -5.77
CA GLU A 269 5.93 25.50 -4.86
C GLU A 269 4.55 25.56 -4.21
N ILE A 270 3.90 24.40 -4.10
CA ILE A 270 2.63 24.25 -3.41
C ILE A 270 2.84 24.52 -1.92
N ILE A 271 2.09 25.46 -1.37
CA ILE A 271 2.12 25.85 0.05
C ILE A 271 0.76 25.71 0.74
N GLY A 272 -0.20 25.06 0.07
CA GLY A 272 -1.55 24.82 0.57
C GLY A 272 -2.58 24.90 -0.55
N GLY A 273 -3.85 25.04 -0.17
CA GLY A 273 -4.98 24.98 -1.08
C GLY A 273 -6.32 25.14 -0.37
N LYS A 274 -7.39 24.98 -1.14
CA LYS A 274 -8.77 25.00 -0.61
C LYS A 274 -9.69 24.08 -1.42
N TRP A 275 -10.43 23.21 -0.74
CA TRP A 275 -11.49 22.41 -1.35
C TRP A 275 -12.66 23.27 -1.84
N TYR A 276 -13.20 22.93 -3.02
CA TYR A 276 -14.53 23.40 -3.43
C TYR A 276 -15.61 22.47 -2.87
N ASN A 277 -16.84 23.00 -2.72
CA ASN A 277 -17.97 22.27 -2.15
C ASN A 277 -18.43 21.07 -3.00
N ASP A 278 -18.04 21.01 -4.27
CA ASP A 278 -18.32 19.89 -5.19
C ASP A 278 -17.21 18.83 -5.19
N SER A 279 -16.17 18.99 -4.36
CA SER A 279 -15.14 17.98 -4.17
C SER A 279 -15.66 16.79 -3.38
N ALA A 280 -15.20 15.59 -3.74
CA ALA A 280 -15.21 14.46 -2.81
C ALA A 280 -14.32 14.75 -1.59
N LEU A 281 -14.57 14.01 -0.52
CA LEU A 281 -13.78 14.02 0.71
C LEU A 281 -13.23 12.63 0.98
N ILE A 282 -12.07 12.59 1.62
CA ILE A 282 -11.42 11.43 2.24
C ILE A 282 -10.79 11.93 3.54
N ASP A 283 -10.57 11.04 4.51
CA ASP A 283 -10.01 11.43 5.81
C ASP A 283 -8.49 11.38 5.77
N MET A 284 -7.93 10.25 5.31
CA MET A 284 -6.50 9.95 5.44
C MET A 284 -5.90 9.35 4.18
N LEU A 285 -4.61 9.66 3.94
CA LEU A 285 -3.71 8.92 3.04
C LEU A 285 -2.62 8.23 3.86
N TRP A 286 -2.38 6.96 3.58
CA TRP A 286 -1.43 6.16 4.36
C TRP A 286 -0.72 5.11 3.51
N LEU A 287 0.40 4.63 4.04
CA LEU A 287 1.28 3.67 3.38
C LEU A 287 1.43 2.41 4.23
N PRO A 288 1.08 1.22 3.71
CA PRO A 288 1.29 -0.01 4.46
C PRO A 288 2.79 -0.38 4.51
N LEU A 289 3.31 -0.60 5.71
CA LEU A 289 4.69 -1.03 5.96
C LEU A 289 4.81 -2.56 6.00
N ARG A 290 6.04 -3.09 6.13
CA ARG A 290 6.22 -4.55 6.23
C ARG A 290 5.52 -5.10 7.48
N PRO A 291 4.92 -6.30 7.37
CA PRO A 291 4.19 -6.89 8.48
C PRO A 291 5.17 -7.26 9.59
N LYS A 292 4.78 -6.98 10.82
CA LYS A 292 5.53 -7.29 12.04
C LYS A 292 4.81 -8.37 12.83
N GLN A 293 5.56 -9.16 13.59
CA GLN A 293 4.95 -10.20 14.42
C GLN A 293 4.01 -9.60 15.47
N GLY A 294 2.86 -10.23 15.70
CA GLY A 294 1.93 -9.81 16.73
C GLY A 294 2.59 -9.70 18.11
N ARG A 295 2.15 -8.72 18.90
CA ARG A 295 2.73 -8.32 20.19
C ARG A 295 4.12 -7.67 20.13
N GLN A 296 4.62 -7.34 18.95
CA GLN A 296 5.84 -6.54 18.79
C GLN A 296 5.53 -5.07 18.49
N LYS A 297 6.55 -4.21 18.57
CA LYS A 297 6.41 -2.77 18.33
C LYS A 297 5.89 -2.47 16.92
N GLY A 298 4.74 -1.83 16.80
CA GLY A 298 4.01 -1.57 15.55
C GLY A 298 3.14 -2.74 15.09
N ASN A 299 2.84 -3.72 15.94
CA ASN A 299 1.77 -4.69 15.79
C ASN A 299 1.36 -5.26 17.17
N GLU A 300 1.24 -4.37 18.16
CA GLU A 300 1.06 -4.71 19.57
C GLU A 300 -0.28 -5.42 19.82
N SER A 301 -1.32 -5.06 19.06
CA SER A 301 -2.64 -5.70 19.11
C SER A 301 -2.74 -6.95 18.25
N GLY A 302 -1.78 -7.20 17.36
CA GLY A 302 -1.78 -8.37 16.48
C GLY A 302 -1.70 -9.71 17.22
N SER A 303 -2.27 -10.74 16.62
CA SER A 303 -2.29 -12.10 17.15
C SER A 303 -0.87 -12.64 17.38
N PRO A 304 -0.50 -13.06 18.61
CA PRO A 304 0.78 -13.74 18.87
C PRO A 304 0.82 -15.16 18.29
N TYR A 305 -0.34 -15.69 17.88
CA TYR A 305 -0.48 -17.06 17.40
C TYR A 305 -0.35 -17.16 15.87
N VAL A 306 -0.44 -16.05 15.14
CA VAL A 306 -0.21 -16.02 13.69
C VAL A 306 1.23 -15.60 13.43
N ASP A 307 2.02 -16.51 12.87
CA ASP A 307 3.43 -16.26 12.53
C ASP A 307 3.50 -15.62 11.15
N VAL A 308 3.96 -14.37 11.12
CA VAL A 308 4.02 -13.57 9.89
C VAL A 308 4.89 -14.25 8.83
N ASN A 309 6.01 -14.87 9.22
CA ASN A 309 6.91 -15.50 8.26
C ASN A 309 6.28 -16.75 7.65
N LYS A 310 5.48 -17.51 8.40
CA LYS A 310 4.73 -18.65 7.86
C LYS A 310 3.66 -18.21 6.87
N VAL A 311 2.91 -17.16 7.19
CA VAL A 311 1.90 -16.60 6.27
C VAL A 311 2.56 -16.11 4.98
N LEU A 312 3.65 -15.34 5.09
CA LEU A 312 4.40 -14.86 3.92
C LEU A 312 5.02 -16.02 3.12
N ALA A 313 5.49 -17.09 3.77
CA ALA A 313 6.00 -18.26 3.07
C ALA A 313 4.90 -18.99 2.26
N ILE A 314 3.70 -19.12 2.82
CA ILE A 314 2.54 -19.68 2.10
C ILE A 314 2.19 -18.77 0.91
N TRP A 315 2.14 -17.45 1.10
CA TRP A 315 1.89 -16.50 0.02
C TRP A 315 2.93 -16.62 -1.11
N ARG A 316 4.23 -16.66 -0.79
CA ARG A 316 5.30 -16.79 -1.79
C ARG A 316 5.21 -18.06 -2.62
N GLN A 317 4.70 -19.16 -2.05
CA GLN A 317 4.46 -20.41 -2.77
C GLN A 317 3.20 -20.35 -3.66
N SER A 318 2.24 -19.48 -3.31
CA SER A 318 0.98 -19.34 -4.04
C SER A 318 1.05 -18.34 -5.18
N ALA A 319 1.73 -17.21 -4.97
CA ALA A 319 1.84 -16.12 -5.93
C ALA A 319 2.64 -16.54 -7.17
N ASP A 320 2.34 -15.91 -8.31
CA ASP A 320 3.13 -16.09 -9.52
C ASP A 320 4.56 -15.55 -9.30
N PRO A 321 5.62 -16.37 -9.52
CA PRO A 321 6.99 -15.94 -9.26
C PRO A 321 7.43 -14.74 -10.11
N GLU A 322 7.04 -14.69 -11.39
CA GLU A 322 7.42 -13.61 -12.29
C GLU A 322 6.70 -12.30 -11.95
N GLU A 323 5.45 -12.37 -11.52
CA GLU A 323 4.71 -11.22 -11.01
C GLU A 323 5.33 -10.72 -9.69
N ARG A 324 5.69 -11.62 -8.77
CA ARG A 324 6.31 -11.28 -7.48
C ARG A 324 7.66 -10.58 -7.65
N GLU A 325 8.50 -11.05 -8.57
CA GLU A 325 9.81 -10.42 -8.86
C GLU A 325 9.68 -9.00 -9.42
N ARG A 326 8.54 -8.66 -10.02
CA ARG A 326 8.22 -7.31 -10.53
C ARG A 326 7.32 -6.51 -9.59
N TRP A 327 6.93 -7.08 -8.44
CA TRP A 327 6.06 -6.43 -7.47
C TRP A 327 6.86 -5.47 -6.59
N VAL A 328 7.16 -4.30 -7.15
CA VAL A 328 8.00 -3.28 -6.51
C VAL A 328 7.28 -2.66 -5.30
N LEU A 329 7.89 -2.74 -4.11
CA LEU A 329 7.35 -2.25 -2.85
C LEU A 329 8.31 -1.30 -2.16
N VAL A 330 7.77 -0.35 -1.41
CA VAL A 330 8.50 0.30 -0.33
C VAL A 330 8.56 -0.60 0.91
N ASP A 331 9.64 -0.47 1.67
CA ASP A 331 9.91 -1.30 2.85
C ASP A 331 9.70 -2.80 2.59
N PRO A 332 10.40 -3.40 1.59
CA PRO A 332 10.30 -4.83 1.35
C PRO A 332 11.01 -5.62 2.48
N PRO A 333 10.43 -6.74 2.96
CA PRO A 333 11.19 -7.69 3.77
C PRO A 333 12.35 -8.26 2.94
N LYS A 334 13.38 -8.77 3.62
CA LYS A 334 14.64 -9.18 2.98
C LYS A 334 14.44 -10.17 1.82
N GLU A 335 13.49 -11.09 1.97
CA GLU A 335 13.17 -12.15 1.03
C GLU A 335 12.39 -11.68 -0.21
N ASP A 336 11.80 -10.48 -0.15
CA ASP A 336 11.01 -9.88 -1.24
C ASP A 336 11.70 -8.63 -1.83
N ARG A 337 12.95 -8.38 -1.45
CA ARG A 337 13.79 -7.38 -2.12
C ARG A 337 14.04 -7.80 -3.56
N ILE A 338 13.78 -6.89 -4.48
CA ILE A 338 13.98 -7.14 -5.91
C ILE A 338 15.46 -6.97 -6.26
N THR A 339 15.99 -7.90 -7.05
CA THR A 339 17.38 -7.90 -7.50
C THR A 339 17.52 -7.52 -8.97
N ASN A 340 16.45 -7.69 -9.77
CA ASN A 340 16.40 -7.29 -11.17
C ASN A 340 15.52 -6.05 -11.33
N ILE A 341 16.16 -4.92 -11.63
CA ILE A 341 15.51 -3.62 -11.77
C ILE A 341 15.53 -3.08 -13.21
N ALA A 342 16.11 -3.83 -14.16
CA ALA A 342 16.39 -3.35 -15.51
C ALA A 342 15.13 -2.94 -16.29
N ASP A 343 14.00 -3.61 -16.01
CA ASP A 343 12.74 -3.40 -16.71
C ASP A 343 11.79 -2.41 -16.01
N ILE A 344 12.20 -1.86 -14.86
CA ILE A 344 11.39 -0.91 -14.09
C ILE A 344 11.62 0.51 -14.63
N LYS A 345 10.58 1.06 -15.25
CA LYS A 345 10.60 2.41 -15.87
C LYS A 345 10.22 3.54 -14.92
N THR A 346 9.87 3.22 -13.69
CA THR A 346 9.44 4.16 -12.64
C THR A 346 10.54 4.32 -11.61
N LEU A 347 10.36 5.18 -10.60
CA LEU A 347 11.32 5.22 -9.51
C LEU A 347 11.39 3.85 -8.82
N ILE A 348 12.60 3.40 -8.53
CA ILE A 348 12.88 2.14 -7.85
C ILE A 348 13.04 2.44 -6.35
N PRO A 349 12.21 1.85 -5.48
CA PRO A 349 12.36 2.01 -4.04
C PRO A 349 13.71 1.51 -3.53
N VAL A 350 14.19 2.16 -2.47
CA VAL A 350 15.34 1.71 -1.69
C VAL A 350 15.01 0.34 -1.11
N GLN A 351 15.83 -0.65 -1.44
CA GLN A 351 15.60 -2.04 -1.02
C GLN A 351 15.84 -2.26 0.49
N ASP A 352 16.56 -1.35 1.14
CA ASP A 352 16.75 -1.32 2.60
C ASP A 352 16.61 0.10 3.14
N PRO A 353 15.38 0.63 3.29
CA PRO A 353 15.16 2.03 3.66
C PRO A 353 15.61 2.37 5.09
N HIS A 354 15.82 1.35 5.93
CA HIS A 354 16.25 1.49 7.31
C HIS A 354 17.74 1.19 7.53
N ALA A 355 18.48 0.83 6.47
CA ALA A 355 19.92 0.65 6.57
C ALA A 355 20.60 1.99 6.93
N PRO A 356 21.67 1.99 7.75
CA PRO A 356 22.48 3.17 8.00
C PRO A 356 22.97 3.74 6.66
N ARG A 357 22.52 4.93 6.31
CA ARG A 357 22.95 5.59 5.08
C ARG A 357 24.39 6.08 5.28
N PRO A 358 25.35 5.79 4.38
CA PRO A 358 26.65 6.44 4.43
C PRO A 358 26.43 7.96 4.41
N ALA A 359 27.12 8.69 5.28
CA ALA A 359 27.09 10.16 5.21
C ALA A 359 27.39 10.56 3.77
N ALA A 360 26.56 11.43 3.19
CA ALA A 360 26.74 11.90 1.82
C ALA A 360 28.20 12.34 1.67
N SER A 361 28.92 11.73 0.74
CA SER A 361 30.28 12.17 0.43
C SER A 361 30.14 13.60 -0.06
N VAL A 362 30.56 14.56 0.76
CA VAL A 362 30.72 15.95 0.33
C VAL A 362 31.73 15.89 -0.81
N ALA A 363 31.24 16.03 -2.04
CA ALA A 363 32.11 16.24 -3.18
C ALA A 363 32.86 17.54 -2.89
N THR A 364 34.13 17.41 -2.49
CA THR A 364 35.05 18.52 -2.43
C THR A 364 35.27 18.97 -3.87
N VAL A 365 34.46 19.93 -4.32
CA VAL A 365 34.78 20.71 -5.50
C VAL A 365 36.12 21.38 -5.19
N PRO A 366 37.20 21.09 -5.93
CA PRO A 366 38.45 21.82 -5.75
C PRO A 366 38.18 23.27 -6.12
N TRP A 367 38.37 24.19 -5.17
CA TRP A 367 38.37 25.61 -5.45
C TRP A 367 39.38 25.90 -6.57
N PRO A 368 39.03 26.70 -7.60
CA PRO A 368 39.99 27.05 -8.64
C PRO A 368 41.14 27.85 -8.02
N ASN A 369 42.36 27.33 -8.19
CA ASN A 369 43.61 27.96 -7.79
C ASN A 369 43.74 29.33 -8.48
N PRO A 370 43.88 30.46 -7.76
CA PRO A 370 43.84 31.79 -8.37
C PRO A 370 45.17 32.26 -9.00
N TRP A 371 46.09 31.36 -9.37
CA TRP A 371 47.41 31.74 -9.90
C TRP A 371 47.83 30.86 -11.09
N PRO A 372 48.14 31.44 -12.27
CA PRO A 372 48.68 30.66 -13.39
C PRO A 372 50.15 30.31 -13.12
N ALA A 373 50.46 29.01 -13.12
CA ALA A 373 51.82 28.51 -13.06
C ALA A 373 52.51 28.73 -14.42
N THR A 374 53.62 29.46 -14.41
CA THR A 374 54.55 29.61 -15.52
C THR A 374 55.34 28.32 -15.72
N THR A 375 55.23 27.72 -16.91
CA THR A 375 56.06 26.59 -17.35
C THR A 375 57.39 27.10 -17.88
N SER A 376 58.50 26.70 -17.24
CA SER A 376 59.84 26.79 -17.80
C SER A 376 60.37 25.38 -18.12
N THR A 377 60.72 25.20 -19.39
CA THR A 377 61.27 23.98 -19.98
C THR A 377 62.79 23.89 -19.72
N PRO A 378 63.35 22.75 -19.29
CA PRO A 378 64.78 22.49 -19.40
C PRO A 378 65.12 21.69 -20.68
N PRO A 379 66.32 21.87 -21.27
CA PRO A 379 66.67 21.28 -22.56
C PRO A 379 67.22 19.86 -22.44
N ALA A 380 67.16 19.17 -23.58
CA ALA A 380 67.42 17.75 -23.80
C ALA A 380 68.90 17.32 -23.76
N THR A 381 69.12 16.05 -23.46
CA THR A 381 70.30 15.30 -23.93
C THR A 381 69.94 13.87 -24.37
N THR A 382 70.48 13.54 -25.53
CA THR A 382 70.39 12.34 -26.37
C THR A 382 71.08 11.10 -25.79
N SER A 383 70.51 9.91 -26.05
CA SER A 383 71.22 8.75 -26.62
C SER A 383 70.25 7.61 -26.97
N THR A 384 70.57 6.89 -28.06
CA THR A 384 69.85 5.74 -28.65
C THR A 384 70.90 4.62 -28.89
N PRO A 385 70.56 3.41 -29.39
CA PRO A 385 70.18 2.19 -28.66
C PRO A 385 71.17 1.00 -28.87
N SER A 386 70.96 -0.13 -28.20
CA SER A 386 71.42 -1.44 -28.69
C SER A 386 70.51 -2.58 -28.18
N ALA A 387 70.42 -3.66 -28.95
CA ALA A 387 69.28 -4.59 -29.00
C ALA A 387 69.59 -6.04 -28.54
N GLN A 388 68.50 -6.79 -28.25
CA GLN A 388 68.26 -8.25 -28.35
C GLN A 388 68.94 -9.27 -27.41
N PRO A 389 68.46 -10.56 -27.33
CA PRO A 389 67.09 -11.12 -27.54
C PRO A 389 66.69 -12.25 -26.52
N GLY A 390 65.44 -12.76 -26.53
CA GLY A 390 65.15 -14.10 -25.97
C GLY A 390 63.71 -14.51 -25.60
N THR A 391 62.94 -14.96 -26.62
CA THR A 391 61.94 -16.07 -26.65
C THR A 391 60.69 -16.18 -25.74
N PRO A 392 59.60 -16.83 -26.26
CA PRO A 392 58.21 -16.58 -25.85
C PRO A 392 57.50 -17.76 -25.15
N ARG A 393 56.41 -17.47 -24.41
CA ARG A 393 55.53 -18.48 -23.80
C ARG A 393 54.22 -18.64 -24.58
N VAL A 394 53.87 -19.90 -24.79
CA VAL A 394 52.78 -20.49 -25.59
C VAL A 394 51.37 -20.15 -25.06
N GLN A 395 50.43 -19.88 -25.98
CA GLN A 395 48.96 -19.98 -25.76
C GLN A 395 48.38 -21.09 -26.65
N PRO A 396 47.37 -21.86 -26.18
CA PRO A 396 46.53 -22.67 -27.04
C PRO A 396 45.21 -21.98 -27.43
N VAL A 397 44.71 -22.41 -28.58
CA VAL A 397 43.70 -21.86 -29.49
C VAL A 397 42.32 -22.49 -29.27
N THR A 398 41.20 -21.77 -29.52
CA THR A 398 40.03 -22.26 -30.31
C THR A 398 39.00 -21.13 -30.60
N PRO A 399 38.04 -21.25 -31.56
CA PRO A 399 38.08 -20.48 -32.82
C PRO A 399 36.86 -19.57 -33.10
N ALA A 400 36.97 -18.78 -34.17
CA ALA A 400 35.98 -17.83 -34.69
C ALA A 400 34.88 -18.46 -35.57
N PRO A 401 33.70 -17.82 -35.73
CA PRO A 401 32.68 -18.19 -36.71
C PRO A 401 32.93 -17.59 -38.10
N PRO A 402 32.37 -18.17 -39.18
CA PRO A 402 32.69 -17.80 -40.56
C PRO A 402 31.89 -16.60 -41.10
N ALA A 403 32.48 -16.01 -42.14
CA ALA A 403 32.13 -14.77 -42.81
C ALA A 403 30.94 -14.85 -43.79
N ALA A 404 30.44 -13.65 -44.08
CA ALA A 404 29.37 -13.31 -45.01
C ALA A 404 29.68 -13.61 -46.48
N ALA A 405 28.62 -13.88 -47.26
CA ALA A 405 28.63 -13.87 -48.71
C ALA A 405 27.76 -12.72 -49.25
N THR A 406 28.32 -12.04 -50.23
CA THR A 406 27.86 -10.83 -50.93
C THR A 406 26.83 -11.16 -52.03
N VAL A 407 25.81 -10.32 -52.24
CA VAL A 407 25.03 -10.28 -53.50
C VAL A 407 24.80 -8.83 -53.94
N ILE A 408 24.96 -8.66 -55.26
CA ILE A 408 25.00 -7.46 -56.13
C ILE A 408 23.58 -6.91 -56.42
N PRO A 409 23.40 -5.61 -56.78
CA PRO A 409 22.11 -4.91 -56.70
C PRO A 409 21.34 -4.84 -58.04
N ALA A 410 20.04 -4.52 -57.95
CA ALA A 410 19.21 -4.06 -59.06
C ALA A 410 18.50 -2.72 -58.70
N PRO A 411 18.29 -1.79 -59.65
CA PRO A 411 17.68 -0.46 -59.41
C PRO A 411 16.23 -0.40 -59.98
N PRO A 412 15.57 0.76 -60.07
CA PRO A 412 14.82 1.42 -59.00
C PRO A 412 13.34 1.70 -59.36
N THR A 413 12.46 1.83 -58.36
CA THR A 413 11.19 2.56 -58.51
C THR A 413 10.87 3.40 -57.27
N ARG A 414 10.40 4.62 -57.53
CA ARG A 414 10.09 5.75 -56.63
C ARG A 414 8.57 5.77 -56.34
N PRO A 415 8.05 6.69 -55.51
CA PRO A 415 8.08 6.74 -54.05
C PRO A 415 6.67 6.56 -53.43
N GLU A 416 6.57 6.03 -52.21
CA GLU A 416 5.46 6.38 -51.32
C GLU A 416 5.99 6.83 -49.96
N THR A 417 5.68 8.07 -49.64
CA THR A 417 5.82 8.72 -48.36
C THR A 417 4.86 8.11 -47.34
N ARG A 418 5.38 7.58 -46.24
CA ARG A 418 4.69 7.66 -44.93
C ARG A 418 5.68 7.47 -43.79
N THR A 419 5.92 8.55 -43.06
CA THR A 419 6.55 8.55 -41.75
C THR A 419 5.54 7.95 -40.77
N GLU A 420 5.86 6.81 -40.15
CA GLU A 420 5.09 6.26 -39.03
C GLU A 420 6.03 6.09 -37.83
N THR A 421 6.05 7.11 -36.98
CA THR A 421 6.59 7.03 -35.62
C THR A 421 5.61 6.21 -34.77
N ALA A 422 6.08 5.10 -34.21
CA ALA A 422 5.34 4.29 -33.25
C ALA A 422 4.96 5.13 -32.00
N PRO A 423 3.73 5.03 -31.47
CA PRO A 423 3.33 5.78 -30.29
C PRO A 423 3.83 5.10 -29.01
N VAL A 424 4.46 5.91 -28.16
CA VAL A 424 4.62 5.63 -26.72
C VAL A 424 3.22 5.61 -26.12
N ALA A 425 2.88 4.54 -25.37
CA ALA A 425 1.59 4.38 -24.73
C ALA A 425 1.29 5.57 -23.79
N ARG A 426 0.31 6.39 -24.18
CA ARG A 426 -0.28 7.44 -23.35
C ARG A 426 -1.14 6.73 -22.29
N ALA A 427 -0.87 6.95 -21.01
CA ALA A 427 -1.77 6.50 -19.95
C ALA A 427 -3.18 7.03 -20.24
N ALA A 428 -4.17 6.14 -20.24
CA ALA A 428 -5.56 6.50 -20.53
C ALA A 428 -6.05 7.53 -19.49
N GLU A 429 -6.71 8.59 -19.97
CA GLU A 429 -7.38 9.57 -19.13
C GLU A 429 -8.42 8.83 -18.27
N ILE A 430 -8.36 8.97 -16.93
CA ILE A 430 -9.30 8.32 -16.03
C ILE A 430 -10.62 9.10 -16.14
N HIS A 431 -11.53 8.63 -16.98
CA HIS A 431 -12.83 9.25 -17.12
C HIS A 431 -13.80 8.70 -16.06
N LEU A 432 -14.72 9.57 -15.64
CA LEU A 432 -15.79 9.24 -14.69
C LEU A 432 -16.68 8.09 -15.20
N THR A 433 -16.74 7.89 -16.53
CA THR A 433 -17.61 6.95 -17.23
C THR A 433 -16.98 5.61 -17.55
N ASP A 434 -15.72 5.36 -17.18
CA ASP A 434 -15.06 4.07 -17.41
C ASP A 434 -15.67 2.99 -16.48
N ARG A 435 -16.86 2.52 -16.83
CA ARG A 435 -17.51 1.35 -16.25
C ARG A 435 -17.18 0.14 -17.12
N VAL A 436 -16.63 -0.91 -16.53
CA VAL A 436 -16.59 -2.23 -17.16
C VAL A 436 -17.96 -2.89 -16.93
N ALA A 437 -18.50 -3.53 -17.97
CA ALA A 437 -19.72 -4.32 -17.88
C ALA A 437 -19.62 -5.33 -16.73
N GLU A 438 -20.62 -5.35 -15.85
CA GLU A 438 -20.75 -6.39 -14.84
C GLU A 438 -20.92 -7.74 -15.56
N PRO A 439 -20.21 -8.81 -15.18
CA PRO A 439 -20.52 -10.13 -15.70
C PRO A 439 -21.93 -10.50 -15.24
N GLU A 440 -22.78 -10.93 -16.19
CA GLU A 440 -24.12 -11.40 -15.90
C GLU A 440 -24.06 -12.46 -14.79
N ALA A 441 -24.81 -12.21 -13.72
CA ALA A 441 -24.99 -13.18 -12.66
C ALA A 441 -25.64 -14.44 -13.26
N VAL A 442 -24.88 -15.53 -13.32
CA VAL A 442 -25.44 -16.86 -13.58
C VAL A 442 -26.32 -17.20 -12.38
N GLY A 443 -27.63 -17.00 -12.55
CA GLY A 443 -28.64 -17.38 -11.54
C GLY A 443 -28.63 -18.90 -11.30
N PRO A 444 -29.07 -19.36 -10.13
CA PRO A 444 -29.12 -20.77 -9.83
C PRO A 444 -30.14 -21.46 -10.74
N ASP A 445 -29.67 -22.47 -11.45
CA ASP A 445 -30.43 -23.36 -12.31
C ASP A 445 -31.54 -24.04 -11.47
N ARG A 446 -32.80 -23.68 -11.74
CA ARG A 446 -33.97 -24.34 -11.14
C ARG A 446 -34.34 -25.56 -11.99
N GLY A 447 -33.71 -26.68 -11.68
CA GLY A 447 -34.11 -28.01 -12.15
C GLY A 447 -35.31 -28.54 -11.36
N LEU A 448 -36.39 -28.80 -12.10
CA LEU A 448 -37.67 -29.38 -11.68
C LEU A 448 -37.56 -30.86 -11.31
N ILE A 449 -38.01 -31.25 -10.11
CA ILE A 449 -38.56 -32.57 -9.71
C ILE A 449 -39.45 -32.25 -8.49
N GLY A 450 -40.76 -32.51 -8.38
CA GLY A 450 -41.61 -33.60 -8.84
C GLY A 450 -42.34 -34.10 -7.58
N ASP A 451 -43.65 -33.84 -7.46
CA ASP A 451 -44.53 -34.25 -6.36
C ASP A 451 -44.44 -35.76 -6.09
N GLU A 452 -44.27 -36.17 -4.83
CA GLU A 452 -44.90 -37.38 -4.28
C GLU A 452 -45.24 -37.20 -2.79
N SER A 453 -46.51 -37.48 -2.48
CA SER A 453 -47.13 -37.54 -1.16
C SER A 453 -46.92 -38.92 -0.51
N GLY A 454 -46.67 -38.99 0.80
CA GLY A 454 -46.90 -40.21 1.58
C GLY A 454 -46.12 -40.34 2.90
N LEU A 455 -46.82 -40.15 4.02
CA LEU A 455 -46.79 -40.91 5.29
C LEU A 455 -45.46 -41.49 5.80
N ASP A 456 -44.99 -41.01 6.95
CA ASP A 456 -45.08 -41.70 8.27
C ASP A 456 -44.19 -41.01 9.32
N ALA A 457 -44.72 -40.86 10.54
CA ALA A 457 -43.96 -40.52 11.75
C ALA A 457 -43.03 -41.69 12.15
N PRO A 458 -41.97 -41.46 12.94
CA PRO A 458 -42.11 -41.82 14.36
C PRO A 458 -41.25 -41.03 15.39
N GLU A 459 -41.78 -41.09 16.61
CA GLU A 459 -41.15 -41.30 17.92
C GLU A 459 -40.27 -40.25 18.63
N GLU A 460 -40.77 -39.92 19.82
CA GLU A 460 -40.15 -39.23 20.95
C GLU A 460 -38.93 -39.96 21.53
N MET A 461 -37.99 -39.19 22.10
CA MET A 461 -37.12 -39.63 23.20
C MET A 461 -36.76 -38.46 24.14
N PRO A 462 -36.39 -38.75 25.41
CA PRO A 462 -37.04 -38.09 26.55
C PRO A 462 -36.18 -37.11 27.37
N ASN A 463 -36.90 -36.46 28.29
CA ASN A 463 -36.55 -35.51 29.36
C ASN A 463 -35.19 -35.69 30.09
N ALA A 464 -34.57 -34.54 30.40
CA ALA A 464 -33.56 -34.38 31.46
C ALA A 464 -34.21 -33.76 32.72
N PRO A 465 -33.78 -34.13 33.96
CA PRO A 465 -34.52 -33.82 35.17
C PRO A 465 -34.14 -32.48 35.85
N GLU A 466 -35.15 -31.87 36.48
CA GLU A 466 -35.04 -30.84 37.51
C GLU A 466 -34.43 -31.38 38.81
N ILE A 467 -33.58 -30.60 39.48
CA ILE A 467 -33.38 -30.69 40.94
C ILE A 467 -33.38 -29.29 41.57
N LEU A 468 -34.48 -29.08 42.29
CA LEU A 468 -34.79 -28.36 43.52
C LEU A 468 -33.77 -27.42 44.21
N SER A 469 -34.40 -26.34 44.68
CA SER A 469 -34.02 -25.30 45.64
C SER A 469 -33.76 -25.80 47.06
N GLU A 470 -32.78 -25.19 47.74
CA GLU A 470 -32.81 -24.94 49.19
C GLU A 470 -32.23 -23.55 49.50
N THR A 471 -32.86 -22.87 50.45
CA THR A 471 -32.52 -21.57 51.03
C THR A 471 -32.11 -21.74 52.49
N GLU A 472 -31.06 -21.06 52.96
CA GLU A 472 -30.95 -20.35 54.27
C GLU A 472 -29.52 -19.75 54.43
N THR A 473 -29.39 -18.41 54.56
CA THR A 473 -28.97 -17.61 55.76
C THR A 473 -27.55 -17.92 56.28
N GLY A 474 -26.62 -16.99 56.56
CA GLY A 474 -26.56 -15.52 56.60
C GLY A 474 -25.10 -15.05 56.84
N ASP A 475 -24.96 -13.76 57.20
CA ASP A 475 -23.78 -13.02 57.72
C ASP A 475 -22.93 -12.11 56.79
N ALA A 476 -23.28 -10.82 56.87
CA ALA A 476 -22.48 -9.57 56.97
C ALA A 476 -21.10 -9.39 56.29
N ALA A 477 -21.06 -8.47 55.30
CA ALA A 477 -20.23 -7.24 55.13
C ALA A 477 -18.74 -7.20 55.59
N PRO A 478 -17.82 -6.49 54.87
CA PRO A 478 -18.10 -5.16 54.29
C PRO A 478 -17.58 -4.87 52.87
N VAL A 479 -18.17 -3.80 52.37
CA VAL A 479 -17.92 -3.00 51.17
C VAL A 479 -16.44 -2.59 51.05
N ALA A 480 -15.87 -2.79 49.86
CA ALA A 480 -14.72 -2.03 49.38
C ALA A 480 -15.14 -1.35 48.06
N ASP A 481 -15.03 -0.03 48.06
CA ASP A 481 -15.13 0.83 46.88
C ASP A 481 -14.13 0.36 45.80
N GLU A 482 -14.64 0.01 44.61
CA GLU A 482 -13.82 0.07 43.40
C GLU A 482 -14.25 1.27 42.58
N ALA A 483 -13.35 2.25 42.59
CA ALA A 483 -13.35 3.40 41.72
C ALA A 483 -13.36 2.95 40.25
N SER A 484 -14.19 3.62 39.48
CA SER A 484 -14.12 3.67 38.02
C SER A 484 -12.75 4.21 37.59
N GLU A 485 -11.84 3.33 37.18
CA GLU A 485 -10.66 3.71 36.39
C GLU A 485 -11.07 3.83 34.93
N GLU A 486 -11.30 5.09 34.52
CA GLU A 486 -11.23 5.50 33.13
C GLU A 486 -9.80 5.27 32.61
N LEU A 487 -9.65 4.52 31.52
CA LEU A 487 -8.37 4.34 30.83
C LEU A 487 -8.09 5.56 29.93
N PRO A 488 -6.97 6.27 30.10
CA PRO A 488 -6.66 7.46 29.33
C PRO A 488 -5.95 7.12 28.02
N TRP A 489 -6.50 7.60 26.91
CA TRP A 489 -5.77 7.81 25.66
C TRP A 489 -5.45 9.30 25.56
N ASP A 490 -4.30 9.71 26.10
CA ASP A 490 -3.55 10.90 25.68
C ASP A 490 -2.27 11.00 26.53
N GLU A 491 -1.11 10.97 25.86
CA GLU A 491 0.07 11.82 26.07
C GLU A 491 1.36 11.16 25.55
N GLY A 492 1.98 11.84 24.56
CA GLY A 492 3.40 12.18 24.63
C GLY A 492 4.42 11.20 24.05
N CYS A 493 4.99 11.55 22.90
CA CYS A 493 6.40 11.30 22.58
C CYS A 493 6.97 12.52 21.84
N ASP A 494 7.33 13.55 22.63
CA ASP A 494 8.46 14.43 22.31
C ASP A 494 9.75 13.70 22.70
N ASP A 495 10.60 13.40 21.71
CA ASP A 495 12.08 13.51 21.72
C ASP A 495 12.68 12.97 20.41
#